data_AF-A0A835X722-F1
#
_entry.id   AF-A0A835X722-F1
#
_cell.length_a   1.000
_cell.length_b   1.000
_cell.length_c   1.000
_cell.angle_alpha   90.00
_cell.angle_beta   90.00
_cell.angle_gamma   90.00
#
_symmetry.space_group_name_H-M   'P 1'
#
loop_
_entity.id
_entity.type
_entity.pdbx_description
1 polymer ?
#
loop_
_entity_poly.entity_id
_entity_poly.type
_entity_poly.pdbx_seq_one_letter_code
_entity_poly.pdbx_strand_id
1 'polypeptide(L)' 'MKKSEMKEIASFIKQVVIDKKDPKIILPKIKSFRKDFQKVHYCFDKKLGAYEYVKLR' A
#
# COMPACT_ATOMS: atom_id res chain seq x y z
N MET A 1 -0.22 -1.77 8.46
CA MET A 1 -0.46 -0.31 8.59
C MET A 1 -1.05 -0.02 9.95
N LYS A 2 -0.51 0.98 10.64
CA LYS A 2 -1.05 1.54 11.88
C LYS A 2 -1.36 3.03 11.64
N LYS A 3 -1.53 3.79 12.73
CA LYS A 3 -1.89 5.21 12.68
C LYS A 3 -0.84 6.08 11.98
N SER A 4 0.45 5.75 12.09
CA SER A 4 1.54 6.52 11.49
C SER A 4 1.55 6.42 9.97
N GLU A 5 1.35 5.22 9.46
CA GLU A 5 1.24 4.90 8.04
C GLU A 5 0.04 5.60 7.39
N MET A 6 -1.05 5.77 8.14
CA MET A 6 -2.22 6.50 7.65
C MET A 6 -1.94 7.99 7.46
N LYS A 7 -1.07 8.59 8.27
CA LYS A 7 -0.62 9.98 8.08
C LYS A 7 0.22 10.13 6.81
N GLU A 8 1.06 9.15 6.49
CA GLU A 8 1.83 9.14 5.24
C GLU A 8 0.91 9.04 4.01
N ILE A 9 -0.12 8.19 4.06
CA ILE A 9 -1.12 8.09 2.99
C ILE A 9 -1.83 9.44 2.78
N ALA A 10 -2.24 10.11 3.86
CA ALA A 10 -2.86 11.43 3.77
C ALA A 10 -1.92 12.47 3.13
N SER A 11 -0.62 12.41 3.41
CA SER A 11 0.39 13.27 2.78
C SER A 11 0.50 13.01 1.27
N PHE A 12 0.45 11.74 0.83
CA PHE A 12 0.44 11.42 -0.60
C PHE A 12 -0.81 11.95 -1.30
N ILE A 13 -1.98 11.83 -0.67
CA ILE A 13 -3.25 12.36 -1.21
C ILE A 13 -3.18 13.89 -1.31
N LYS A 14 -2.69 14.57 -0.25
CA LYS A 14 -2.48 16.03 -0.24
C LYS A 14 -1.60 16.48 -1.41
N GLN A 15 -0.50 15.77 -1.67
CA GLN A 15 0.43 16.12 -2.74
C GLN A 15 -0.20 16.05 -4.14
N VAL A 16 -1.13 15.13 -4.37
CA VAL A 16 -1.84 15.00 -5.65
C VAL A 16 -2.96 16.03 -5.76
N VAL A 17 -3.78 16.18 -4.71
CA VAL A 17 -5.02 16.97 -4.77
C VAL A 17 -4.76 18.46 -4.54
N ILE A 18 -3.93 18.82 -3.55
CA ILE A 18 -3.66 20.20 -3.16
C ILE A 18 -2.46 20.74 -3.94
N ASP A 19 -1.33 20.03 -3.91
CA ASP A 19 -0.09 20.49 -4.56
C ASP A 19 -0.10 20.26 -6.09
N LYS A 20 -1.17 19.65 -6.64
CA LYS A 20 -1.36 19.31 -8.07
C LYS A 20 -0.14 18.63 -8.69
N LYS A 21 0.63 17.86 -7.90
CA LYS A 21 1.79 17.15 -8.42
C LYS A 21 1.37 16.03 -9.33
N ASP A 22 2.16 15.83 -10.38
CA ASP A 22 1.92 14.78 -11.36
C ASP A 22 1.87 13.40 -10.68
N PRO A 23 0.77 12.63 -10.84
CA PRO A 23 0.62 11.31 -10.22
C PRO A 23 1.74 10.34 -10.61
N LYS A 24 2.33 10.54 -11.79
CA LYS A 24 3.46 9.75 -12.31
C LYS A 24 4.71 9.82 -11.42
N ILE A 25 4.94 10.94 -10.75
CA ILE A 25 6.10 11.14 -9.88
C ILE A 25 5.88 10.48 -8.50
N ILE A 26 4.63 10.42 -8.05
CA ILE A 26 4.25 9.89 -6.73
C ILE A 26 4.04 8.36 -6.79
N LEU A 27 3.64 7.83 -7.94
CA LEU A 27 3.49 6.41 -8.23
C LEU A 27 4.63 5.51 -7.70
N PRO A 28 5.92 5.76 -7.99
CA PRO A 28 7.01 4.91 -7.49
C PRO A 28 7.09 4.88 -5.96
N LYS A 29 6.80 6.01 -5.28
CA LYS A 29 6.80 6.10 -3.81
C LYS A 29 5.64 5.32 -3.18
N ILE A 30 4.46 5.40 -3.78
CA ILE A 30 3.30 4.59 -3.35
C ILE A 30 3.58 3.11 -3.58
N LYS A 31 4.21 2.76 -4.72
CA LYS A 31 4.54 1.37 -5.06
C LYS A 31 5.55 0.77 -4.09
N SER A 32 6.58 1.51 -3.66
CA SER A 32 7.49 1.04 -2.62
C SER A 32 6.77 0.89 -1.27
N PHE A 33 6.02 1.91 -0.86
CA PHE A 33 5.28 1.90 0.41
C PHE A 33 4.31 0.70 0.52
N ARG A 34 3.57 0.39 -0.55
CA ARG A 34 2.61 -0.73 -0.55
C ARG A 34 3.29 -2.10 -0.42
N LYS A 35 4.53 -2.27 -0.90
CA LYS A 35 5.22 -3.57 -0.86
C LYS A 35 5.41 -4.09 0.56
N ASP A 36 5.63 -3.19 1.52
CA ASP A 36 5.89 -3.55 2.91
C ASP A 36 4.62 -4.02 3.64
N PHE A 37 3.42 -3.84 3.04
CA PHE A 37 2.13 -4.19 3.62
C PHE A 37 1.39 -5.31 2.87
N GLN A 38 2.13 -6.26 2.28
CA GLN A 38 1.54 -7.39 1.54
C GLN A 38 1.07 -8.56 2.42
N LYS A 39 1.31 -8.50 3.73
CA LYS A 39 0.91 -9.54 4.67
C LYS A 39 -0.50 -9.28 5.21
N VAL A 40 -1.36 -10.29 5.13
CA VAL A 40 -2.71 -10.22 5.72
C VAL A 40 -2.59 -10.43 7.23
N HIS A 41 -3.09 -9.47 7.99
CA HIS A 41 -3.21 -9.58 9.43
C HIS A 41 -4.68 -9.89 9.77
N TYR A 42 -4.93 -10.54 10.90
CA TYR A 42 -6.27 -10.90 11.39
C TYR A 42 -7.01 -11.99 10.60
N CYS A 43 -6.29 -12.94 10.01
CA CYS A 43 -6.86 -14.17 9.41
C CYS A 43 -6.44 -15.43 10.17
N PHE A 44 -7.28 -16.47 10.07
CA PHE A 44 -7.01 -17.81 10.65
C PHE A 44 -5.87 -18.51 9.92
N ASP A 45 -5.84 -18.44 8.59
CA ASP A 45 -4.71 -18.90 7.78
C ASP A 45 -3.84 -17.70 7.38
N LYS A 46 -2.58 -17.72 7.84
CA LYS A 46 -1.59 -16.65 7.62
C LYS A 46 -0.46 -17.08 6.68
N LYS A 47 -0.56 -18.27 6.09
CA LYS A 47 0.52 -18.86 5.29
C LYS A 47 0.66 -18.22 3.92
N LEU A 48 -0.42 -17.64 3.40
CA LEU A 48 -0.45 -16.98 2.09
C LEU A 48 -0.42 -15.46 2.25
N GLY A 49 0.40 -14.80 1.45
CA GLY A 49 0.38 -13.34 1.27
C GLY A 49 -0.92 -12.86 0.63
N ALA A 50 -1.26 -11.58 0.83
CA ALA A 50 -2.55 -11.00 0.40
C ALA A 50 -2.81 -11.10 -1.12
N TYR A 51 -1.76 -11.21 -1.91
CA TYR A 51 -1.79 -11.25 -3.37
C TYR A 51 -1.02 -12.44 -3.94
N GLU A 52 -0.79 -13.46 -3.11
CA GLU A 52 -0.07 -14.65 -3.55
C GLU A 52 -0.94 -15.45 -4.51
N TYR A 53 -0.42 -15.73 -5.71
CA TYR A 53 -1.16 -16.49 -6.71
C TYR A 53 -1.14 -17.97 -6.34
N VAL A 54 -2.29 -18.51 -5.94
CA VAL A 54 -2.44 -19.93 -5.64
C VAL A 54 -2.95 -20.64 -6.88
N LYS A 55 -2.09 -21.48 -7.47
CA LYS A 55 -2.48 -22.32 -8.60
C LYS A 55 -3.20 -23.55 -8.06
N LEU A 56 -4.54 -23.50 -8.09
CA LEU A 56 -5.37 -24.67 -7.83
C LEU A 56 -5.28 -25.58 -9.05
N ARG A 57 -4.94 -26.83 -8.80
CA ARG A 57 -4.54 -27.84 -9.79
C ARG A 57 -5.65 -28.18 -10.77
#